data_AF-A0A964T565-F1
#
_entry.id   AF-A0A964T565-F1
#
_cell.length_a   1.000
_cell.length_b   1.000
_cell.length_c   1.000
_cell.angle_alpha   90.00
_cell.angle_beta   90.00
_cell.angle_gamma   90.00
#
_symmetry.space_group_name_H-M   'P 1'
#
loop_
_entity.id
_entity.type
_entity.pdbx_description
1 polymer ?
#
loop_
_entity_poly.entity_id
_entity_poly.type
_entity_poly.pdbx_seq_one_letter_code
_entity_poly.pdbx_strand_id
1 'polypeptide(L)'
;MSGLPKHVEINEEGPREGFQIEKAPIPTAHKIELIDALSETGVRHIQVASFVSPKHVPGWADADAVVEGFRKREGVDYTALWLNAKGFERALAHRDRLAITGSIRICASEPFLMRNQRIDFATNIANEHAQMEVYKAAGIPVTAIGVMAAFGCNFQGDIPTARVLEAIGQALEIAAAHDLKPREVRLADTMAWATPVHIRRTVGAVQDAYPELDIVLHLHDTRGMAVANAFAGLEMGVARYDSAVAGLGGCPFAGHAGAAGNICTEDLVFLCEEMGIETGIDLDRLIEVGNLAERIFGRQLPGSVMHGGTLRRFRAAA
;
A
#
# COMPACT_ATOMS: atom_id res chain seq x y z
N MET A 1 -5.23 26.69 -8.42
CA MET A 1 -5.35 25.73 -7.31
C MET A 1 -4.01 25.70 -6.55
N SER A 2 -3.78 26.65 -5.64
CA SER A 2 -2.45 26.93 -5.06
C SER A 2 -2.04 26.03 -3.87
N GLY A 3 -2.61 24.83 -3.76
CA GLY A 3 -2.33 23.89 -2.64
C GLY A 3 -2.21 22.42 -3.02
N LEU A 4 -2.43 22.07 -4.29
CA LEU A 4 -2.26 20.69 -4.76
C LEU A 4 -0.78 20.39 -5.00
N PRO A 5 -0.33 19.14 -4.75
CA PRO A 5 1.01 18.74 -5.14
C PRO A 5 1.17 18.81 -6.66
N LYS A 6 2.37 19.13 -7.13
CA LYS A 6 2.70 19.12 -8.57
C LYS A 6 2.97 17.72 -9.11
N HIS A 7 3.44 16.85 -8.23
CA HIS A 7 3.79 15.47 -8.55
C HIS A 7 3.25 14.56 -7.45
N VAL A 8 2.75 13.39 -7.84
CA VAL A 8 2.29 12.33 -6.94
C VAL A 8 3.06 11.05 -7.23
N GLU A 9 3.67 10.49 -6.19
CA GLU A 9 4.30 9.17 -6.23
C GLU A 9 3.28 8.09 -5.83
N ILE A 10 3.26 7.01 -6.60
CA ILE A 10 2.34 5.89 -6.40
C ILE A 10 3.14 4.62 -6.14
N ASN A 11 2.83 3.96 -5.03
CA ASN A 11 3.31 2.63 -4.69
C ASN A 11 2.28 1.59 -5.15
N GLU A 12 2.68 0.77 -6.13
CA GLU A 12 1.82 -0.27 -6.69
C GLU A 12 1.91 -1.54 -5.83
N GLU A 13 0.82 -1.84 -5.13
CA GLU A 13 0.68 -2.96 -4.20
C GLU A 13 -0.07 -4.16 -4.81
N GLY A 14 -0.62 -4.00 -6.03
CA GLY A 14 -1.51 -4.95 -6.69
C GLY A 14 -0.95 -6.36 -6.85
N PRO A 15 0.31 -6.57 -7.28
CA PRO A 15 0.88 -7.91 -7.31
C PRO A 15 0.85 -8.57 -5.93
N ARG A 16 1.40 -7.92 -4.89
CA ARG A 16 1.42 -8.48 -3.53
C ARG A 16 0.02 -8.76 -2.97
N GLU A 17 -0.84 -7.74 -2.98
CA GLU A 17 -2.16 -7.82 -2.34
C GLU A 17 -3.17 -8.64 -3.13
N GLY A 18 -3.22 -8.45 -4.44
CA GLY A 18 -4.14 -9.16 -5.32
C GLY A 18 -3.94 -10.67 -5.22
N PHE A 19 -2.71 -11.16 -5.38
CA PHE A 19 -2.45 -12.60 -5.33
C PHE A 19 -2.62 -13.21 -3.94
N GLN A 20 -2.53 -12.42 -2.87
CA GLN A 20 -2.70 -12.89 -1.50
C GLN A 20 -4.16 -13.27 -1.17
N ILE A 21 -5.14 -12.60 -1.78
CA ILE A 21 -6.56 -12.79 -1.45
C ILE A 21 -7.27 -13.81 -2.35
N GLU A 22 -6.62 -14.22 -3.44
CA GLU A 22 -7.22 -15.17 -4.38
C GLU A 22 -7.28 -16.58 -3.81
N LYS A 23 -8.44 -17.21 -3.98
CA LYS A 23 -8.66 -18.59 -3.52
C LYS A 23 -7.99 -19.60 -4.45
N ALA A 24 -8.00 -19.32 -5.75
CA ALA A 24 -7.37 -20.16 -6.74
C ALA A 24 -5.88 -19.78 -6.86
N PRO A 25 -4.97 -20.77 -6.92
CA PRO A 25 -3.57 -20.48 -7.12
C PRO A 25 -3.34 -19.87 -8.50
N ILE A 26 -2.75 -18.69 -8.53
CA ILE A 26 -2.30 -18.04 -9.77
C ILE A 26 -0.90 -18.57 -10.11
N PRO A 27 -0.69 -19.11 -11.33
CA PRO A 27 0.62 -19.60 -11.78
C PRO A 27 1.71 -18.53 -11.66
N THR A 28 2.92 -18.95 -11.26
CA THR A 28 4.10 -18.07 -11.12
C THR A 28 4.36 -17.23 -12.37
N ALA A 29 4.20 -17.83 -13.56
CA ALA A 29 4.40 -17.13 -14.84
C ALA A 29 3.46 -15.92 -15.01
N HIS A 30 2.20 -16.02 -14.58
CA HIS A 30 1.26 -14.89 -14.64
C HIS A 30 1.57 -13.81 -13.62
N LYS A 31 2.11 -14.18 -12.44
CA LYS A 31 2.59 -13.18 -11.47
C LYS A 31 3.74 -12.37 -12.05
N ILE A 32 4.70 -13.05 -12.67
CA ILE A 32 5.83 -12.43 -13.36
C ILE A 32 5.34 -11.55 -14.52
N GLU A 33 4.42 -12.05 -15.34
CA GLU A 33 3.82 -11.31 -16.46
C GLU A 33 3.21 -9.98 -16.01
N LEU A 34 2.45 -9.99 -14.91
CA LEU A 34 1.86 -8.77 -14.36
C LEU A 34 2.93 -7.78 -13.86
N ILE A 35 3.93 -8.26 -13.12
CA ILE A 35 5.02 -7.42 -12.59
C ILE A 35 5.82 -6.78 -13.73
N ASP A 36 6.15 -7.56 -14.75
CA ASP A 36 6.90 -7.08 -15.91
C ASP A 36 6.11 -6.03 -16.69
N ALA A 37 4.81 -6.25 -16.88
CA ALA A 37 3.93 -5.29 -17.55
C ALA A 37 3.79 -3.98 -16.75
N LEU A 38 3.61 -4.07 -15.43
CA LEU A 38 3.58 -2.89 -14.54
C LEU A 38 4.88 -2.09 -14.63
N SER A 39 6.03 -2.76 -14.72
CA SER A 39 7.34 -2.13 -14.81
C SER A 39 7.53 -1.30 -16.10
N GLU A 40 6.67 -1.47 -17.10
CA GLU A 40 6.70 -0.73 -18.37
C GLU A 40 5.73 0.46 -18.40
N THR A 41 4.97 0.69 -17.32
CA THR A 41 3.99 1.78 -17.22
C THR A 41 4.60 3.09 -16.73
N GLY A 42 5.82 3.08 -16.17
CA GLY A 42 6.42 4.24 -15.52
C GLY A 42 6.23 4.30 -13.99
N VAL A 43 5.49 3.33 -13.41
CA VAL A 43 5.48 3.12 -11.95
C VAL A 43 6.91 2.89 -11.45
N ARG A 44 7.28 3.58 -10.37
CA ARG A 44 8.63 3.50 -9.78
C ARG A 44 8.74 2.59 -8.57
N HIS A 45 7.62 2.25 -7.92
CA HIS A 45 7.60 1.39 -6.74
C HIS A 45 6.56 0.29 -6.93
N ILE A 46 7.01 -0.97 -6.92
CA ILE A 46 6.13 -2.14 -7.09
C ILE A 46 6.40 -3.12 -5.95
N GLN A 47 5.38 -3.47 -5.17
CA GLN A 47 5.48 -4.54 -4.19
C GLN A 47 5.15 -5.89 -4.86
N VAL A 48 6.20 -6.68 -5.09
CA VAL A 48 6.15 -7.84 -6.00
C VAL A 48 5.87 -9.17 -5.31
N ALA A 49 6.08 -9.26 -3.99
CA ALA A 49 6.00 -10.53 -3.28
C ALA A 49 5.68 -10.37 -1.78
N SER A 50 5.30 -11.49 -1.16
CA SER A 50 5.13 -11.60 0.30
C SER A 50 5.84 -12.85 0.82
N PHE A 51 6.88 -12.69 1.62
CA PHE A 51 7.61 -13.77 2.28
C PHE A 51 6.91 -14.21 3.59
N VAL A 52 5.64 -14.55 3.48
CA VAL A 52 4.81 -15.04 4.58
C VAL A 52 4.74 -16.56 4.60
N SER A 53 4.10 -17.12 5.62
CA SER A 53 3.89 -18.56 5.72
C SER A 53 2.95 -19.04 4.61
N PRO A 54 3.37 -19.96 3.72
CA PRO A 54 2.51 -20.49 2.67
C PRO A 54 1.35 -21.32 3.21
N LYS A 55 1.42 -21.76 4.47
CA LYS A 55 0.29 -22.39 5.16
C LYS A 55 -0.87 -21.40 5.38
N HIS A 56 -0.55 -20.14 5.63
CA HIS A 56 -1.55 -19.09 5.90
C HIS A 56 -1.92 -18.31 4.64
N VAL A 57 -0.97 -18.14 3.73
CA VAL A 57 -1.17 -17.45 2.46
C VAL A 57 -0.60 -18.31 1.32
N PRO A 58 -1.36 -19.32 0.85
CA PRO A 58 -0.89 -20.25 -0.18
C PRO A 58 -0.51 -19.58 -1.50
N GLY A 59 -1.12 -18.43 -1.81
CA GLY A 59 -0.82 -17.62 -2.99
C GLY A 59 0.62 -17.14 -3.08
N TRP A 60 1.40 -17.20 -1.99
CA TRP A 60 2.80 -16.79 -1.95
C TRP A 60 3.79 -17.93 -1.68
N ALA A 61 3.38 -19.19 -1.92
CA ALA A 61 4.27 -20.34 -1.79
C ALA A 61 5.48 -20.29 -2.75
N ASP A 62 5.32 -19.61 -3.88
CA ASP A 62 6.29 -19.44 -4.96
C ASP A 62 6.98 -18.05 -4.95
N ALA A 63 6.94 -17.32 -3.82
CA ALA A 63 7.48 -15.96 -3.73
C ALA A 63 8.93 -15.84 -4.22
N ASP A 64 9.81 -16.79 -3.87
CA ASP A 64 11.20 -16.79 -4.34
C ASP A 64 11.29 -16.90 -5.87
N ALA A 65 10.53 -17.82 -6.47
CA ALA A 65 10.49 -18.01 -7.92
C ALA A 65 9.93 -16.79 -8.67
N VAL A 66 8.96 -16.08 -8.08
CA VAL A 66 8.47 -14.81 -8.63
C VAL A 66 9.57 -13.77 -8.62
N VAL A 67 10.25 -13.59 -7.48
CA VAL A 67 11.32 -12.58 -7.34
C VAL A 67 12.48 -12.85 -8.29
N GLU A 68 12.87 -14.11 -8.47
CA GLU A 68 13.92 -14.52 -9.41
C GLU A 68 13.50 -14.33 -10.88
N GLY A 69 12.21 -14.54 -11.19
CA GLY A 69 11.73 -14.68 -12.56
C GLY A 69 11.37 -13.38 -13.28
N PHE A 70 11.00 -12.31 -12.57
CA PHE A 70 10.65 -11.04 -13.23
C PHE A 70 11.88 -10.34 -13.83
N ARG A 71 11.68 -9.41 -14.75
CA ARG A 71 12.75 -8.61 -15.36
C ARG A 71 12.83 -7.24 -14.68
N LYS A 72 13.87 -7.03 -13.88
CA LYS A 72 14.15 -5.71 -13.28
C LYS A 72 14.27 -4.64 -14.35
N ARG A 73 13.53 -3.55 -14.18
CA ARG A 73 13.71 -2.31 -14.93
C ARG A 73 14.53 -1.31 -14.10
N GLU A 74 15.43 -0.60 -14.77
CA GLU A 74 16.19 0.47 -14.15
C GLU A 74 15.23 1.61 -13.74
N GLY A 75 15.46 2.18 -12.56
CA GLY A 75 14.59 3.24 -12.01
C GLY A 75 13.29 2.74 -11.35
N VAL A 76 13.11 1.43 -11.22
CA VAL A 76 11.99 0.82 -10.48
C VAL A 76 12.51 0.08 -9.25
N ASP A 77 11.97 0.44 -8.10
CA ASP A 77 12.18 -0.23 -6.83
C ASP A 77 11.15 -1.35 -6.65
N TYR A 78 11.65 -2.57 -6.56
CA TYR A 78 10.84 -3.75 -6.31
C TYR A 78 10.92 -4.10 -4.82
N THR A 79 9.79 -4.13 -4.12
CA THR A 79 9.75 -4.42 -2.68
C THR A 79 9.00 -5.72 -2.40
N ALA A 80 9.14 -6.26 -1.20
CA ALA A 80 8.38 -7.42 -0.75
C ALA A 80 7.96 -7.27 0.71
N LEU A 81 6.85 -7.90 1.09
CA LEU A 81 6.38 -7.93 2.47
C LEU A 81 6.99 -9.09 3.26
N TRP A 82 7.35 -8.86 4.52
CA TRP A 82 7.64 -9.92 5.49
C TRP A 82 7.02 -9.58 6.85
N LEU A 83 6.61 -10.61 7.60
CA LEU A 83 5.95 -10.44 8.90
C LEU A 83 6.74 -11.08 10.07
N ASN A 84 7.87 -11.71 9.80
CA ASN A 84 8.73 -12.32 10.81
C ASN A 84 10.18 -12.44 10.32
N ALA A 85 11.10 -12.80 11.22
CA ALA A 85 12.52 -12.97 10.94
C ALA A 85 12.82 -13.93 9.77
N LYS A 86 12.12 -15.07 9.67
CA LYS A 86 12.30 -16.03 8.57
C LYS A 86 11.91 -15.44 7.21
N GLY A 87 10.82 -14.66 7.16
CA GLY A 87 10.41 -13.95 5.96
C GLY A 87 11.41 -12.87 5.58
N PHE A 88 11.95 -12.16 6.57
CA PHE A 88 13.00 -11.16 6.37
C PHE A 88 14.30 -11.78 5.84
N GLU A 89 14.76 -12.91 6.38
CA GLU A 89 15.92 -13.64 5.89
C GLU A 89 15.77 -14.06 4.42
N ARG A 90 14.57 -14.51 4.02
CA ARG A 90 14.26 -14.80 2.61
C ARG A 90 14.34 -13.54 1.75
N ALA A 91 13.77 -12.42 2.21
CA ALA A 91 13.85 -11.16 1.48
C ALA A 91 15.31 -10.69 1.31
N LEU A 92 16.14 -10.83 2.36
CA LEU A 92 17.56 -10.49 2.32
C LEU A 92 18.35 -11.34 1.32
N ALA A 93 17.97 -12.60 1.11
CA ALA A 93 18.60 -13.46 0.10
C ALA A 93 18.44 -12.91 -1.33
N HIS A 94 17.43 -12.05 -1.56
CA HIS A 94 17.14 -11.42 -2.85
C HIS A 94 17.45 -9.91 -2.85
N ARG A 95 18.35 -9.43 -2.00
CA ARG A 95 18.71 -8.00 -1.87
C ARG A 95 19.34 -7.37 -3.11
N ASP A 96 19.81 -8.17 -4.06
CA ASP A 96 20.27 -7.71 -5.38
C ASP A 96 19.08 -7.37 -6.30
N ARG A 97 17.89 -7.87 -5.99
CA ARG A 97 16.66 -7.69 -6.77
C ARG A 97 15.62 -6.83 -6.06
N LEU A 98 15.58 -6.89 -4.74
CA LEU A 98 14.61 -6.18 -3.91
C LEU A 98 15.23 -4.96 -3.22
N ALA A 99 14.50 -3.85 -3.23
CA ALA A 99 14.71 -2.75 -2.30
C ALA A 99 14.19 -3.17 -0.92
N ILE A 100 15.11 -3.29 0.04
CA ILE A 100 14.80 -3.72 1.41
C ILE A 100 14.91 -2.52 2.35
N THR A 101 13.77 -2.08 2.86
CA THR A 101 13.65 -1.02 3.88
C THR A 101 12.78 -1.52 5.04
N GLY A 102 13.15 -1.16 6.25
CA GLY A 102 12.39 -1.46 7.46
C GLY A 102 11.30 -0.42 7.71
N SER A 103 10.24 -0.86 8.37
CA SER A 103 9.21 0.03 8.93
C SER A 103 8.84 -0.41 10.35
N ILE A 104 8.44 0.56 11.16
CA ILE A 104 7.81 0.34 12.46
C ILE A 104 6.31 0.20 12.23
N ARG A 105 5.71 -0.92 12.67
CA ARG A 105 4.30 -1.22 12.40
C ARG A 105 3.47 -1.20 13.67
N ILE A 106 2.50 -0.31 13.68
CA ILE A 106 1.60 -0.05 14.81
C ILE A 106 0.15 -0.11 14.34
N CYS A 107 -0.76 -0.24 15.30
CA CYS A 107 -2.19 -0.30 15.02
C CYS A 107 -2.95 0.64 15.94
N ALA A 108 -3.93 1.36 15.40
CA ALA A 108 -4.80 2.22 16.19
C ALA A 108 -5.93 1.44 16.91
N SER A 109 -6.09 0.14 16.61
CA SER A 109 -7.18 -0.71 17.11
C SER A 109 -6.67 -2.03 17.69
N GLU A 110 -6.79 -2.21 19.01
CA GLU A 110 -6.34 -3.44 19.68
C GLU A 110 -7.22 -4.64 19.30
N PRO A 111 -8.57 -4.52 19.23
CA PRO A 111 -9.41 -5.62 18.76
C PRO A 111 -9.05 -6.08 17.34
N PHE A 112 -8.68 -5.14 16.45
CA PHE A 112 -8.20 -5.51 15.11
C PHE A 112 -6.87 -6.25 15.17
N LEU A 113 -5.92 -5.74 15.94
CA LEU A 113 -4.60 -6.35 16.11
C LEU A 113 -4.71 -7.77 16.69
N MET A 114 -5.56 -7.98 17.70
CA MET A 114 -5.88 -9.30 18.26
C MET A 114 -6.50 -10.22 17.21
N ARG A 115 -7.39 -9.71 16.35
CA ARG A 115 -8.04 -10.52 15.31
C ARG A 115 -7.08 -10.90 14.18
N ASN A 116 -6.20 -9.98 13.80
CA ASN A 116 -5.28 -10.09 12.67
C ASN A 116 -4.02 -10.89 13.03
N GLN A 117 -3.44 -10.62 14.21
CA GLN A 117 -2.13 -11.14 14.63
C GLN A 117 -2.15 -11.89 15.97
N ARG A 118 -3.26 -11.88 16.71
CA ARG A 118 -3.41 -12.53 18.04
C ARG A 118 -2.46 -11.99 19.11
N ILE A 119 -2.18 -10.68 19.06
CA ILE A 119 -1.36 -9.96 20.03
C ILE A 119 -2.06 -8.66 20.44
N ASP A 120 -1.78 -8.20 21.66
CA ASP A 120 -2.22 -6.92 22.20
C ASP A 120 -1.23 -5.79 21.84
N PHE A 121 -1.53 -4.55 22.23
CA PHE A 121 -0.64 -3.42 21.94
C PHE A 121 0.73 -3.55 22.61
N ALA A 122 0.78 -3.97 23.88
CA ALA A 122 2.04 -4.09 24.61
C ALA A 122 2.98 -5.10 23.95
N THR A 123 2.45 -6.25 23.53
CA THR A 123 3.19 -7.28 22.80
C THR A 123 3.64 -6.76 21.43
N ASN A 124 2.81 -5.99 20.72
CA ASN A 124 3.22 -5.38 19.45
C ASN A 124 4.38 -4.41 19.62
N ILE A 125 4.34 -3.53 20.62
CA ILE A 125 5.45 -2.60 20.91
C ILE A 125 6.73 -3.38 21.22
N ALA A 126 6.67 -4.44 22.05
CA ALA A 126 7.82 -5.28 22.35
C ALA A 126 8.39 -5.97 21.08
N ASN A 127 7.51 -6.48 20.22
CA ASN A 127 7.90 -7.10 18.95
C ASN A 127 8.57 -6.11 18.00
N GLU A 128 8.06 -4.87 17.92
CA GLU A 128 8.65 -3.85 17.06
C GLU A 128 10.04 -3.42 17.56
N HIS A 129 10.27 -3.31 18.87
CA HIS A 129 11.63 -3.12 19.39
C HIS A 129 12.57 -4.27 18.99
N ALA A 130 12.14 -5.53 19.10
CA ALA A 130 12.94 -6.67 18.68
C ALA A 130 13.22 -6.65 17.17
N GLN A 131 12.24 -6.22 16.37
CA GLN A 131 12.37 -6.11 14.92
C GLN A 131 13.36 -5.00 14.51
N MET A 132 13.42 -3.89 15.25
CA MET A 132 14.40 -2.83 15.00
C MET A 132 15.84 -3.30 15.22
N GLU A 133 16.09 -4.12 16.25
CA GLU A 133 17.40 -4.75 16.46
C GLU A 133 17.79 -5.67 15.30
N VAL A 134 16.83 -6.43 14.78
CA VAL A 134 17.04 -7.28 13.59
C VAL A 134 17.43 -6.43 12.37
N TYR A 135 16.74 -5.32 12.12
CA TYR A 135 17.10 -4.41 11.02
C TYR A 135 18.47 -3.77 11.22
N LYS A 136 18.77 -3.31 12.43
CA LYS A 136 20.06 -2.72 12.80
C LYS A 136 21.21 -3.71 12.59
N ALA A 137 21.06 -4.95 13.04
CA ALA A 137 22.05 -6.01 12.87
C ALA A 137 22.28 -6.37 11.39
N ALA A 138 21.24 -6.27 10.56
CA ALA A 138 21.32 -6.51 9.12
C ALA A 138 21.75 -5.29 8.29
N GLY A 139 21.95 -4.13 8.93
CA GLY A 139 22.27 -2.87 8.24
C GLY A 139 21.14 -2.35 7.35
N ILE A 140 19.88 -2.69 7.68
CA ILE A 140 18.70 -2.23 6.93
C ILE A 140 18.18 -0.92 7.53
N PRO A 141 18.04 0.15 6.71
CA PRO A 141 17.50 1.40 7.19
C PRO A 141 16.01 1.25 7.51
N VAL A 142 15.56 1.92 8.57
CA VAL A 142 14.14 2.01 8.93
C VAL A 142 13.66 3.42 8.62
N THR A 143 12.83 3.55 7.59
CA THR A 143 12.48 4.85 7.01
C THR A 143 11.02 5.24 7.21
N ALA A 144 10.16 4.29 7.60
CA ALA A 144 8.72 4.50 7.63
C ALA A 144 8.06 3.97 8.91
N ILE A 145 6.92 4.58 9.24
CA ILE A 145 5.97 4.12 10.25
C ILE A 145 4.68 3.71 9.52
N GLY A 146 4.14 2.54 9.82
CA GLY A 146 2.84 2.09 9.30
C GLY A 146 1.78 2.05 10.39
N VAL A 147 0.67 2.77 10.20
CA VAL A 147 -0.47 2.80 11.13
C VAL A 147 -1.68 2.09 10.51
N MET A 148 -1.97 0.89 10.99
CA MET A 148 -3.17 0.13 10.60
C MET A 148 -4.42 0.63 11.32
N ALA A 149 -5.58 0.46 10.67
CA ALA A 149 -6.89 0.86 11.18
C ALA A 149 -6.95 2.35 11.57
N ALA A 150 -6.26 3.22 10.82
CA ALA A 150 -6.12 4.64 11.17
C ALA A 150 -7.44 5.43 11.10
N PHE A 151 -8.43 4.93 10.36
CA PHE A 151 -9.68 5.67 10.09
C PHE A 151 -10.94 4.98 10.62
N GLY A 152 -10.82 3.82 11.26
CA GLY A 152 -11.95 3.06 11.76
C GLY A 152 -11.66 1.57 11.83
N CYS A 153 -12.53 0.84 12.52
CA CYS A 153 -12.36 -0.58 12.76
C CYS A 153 -13.70 -1.32 12.84
N ASN A 154 -13.86 -2.41 12.09
CA ASN A 154 -15.05 -3.27 12.14
C ASN A 154 -15.27 -3.93 13.52
N PHE A 155 -14.25 -3.98 14.38
CA PHE A 155 -14.28 -4.65 15.68
C PHE A 155 -14.31 -3.67 16.88
N GLN A 156 -14.00 -2.39 16.65
CA GLN A 156 -13.95 -1.36 17.69
C GLN A 156 -14.90 -0.20 17.39
N GLY A 157 -15.27 0.02 16.13
CA GLY A 157 -16.02 1.17 15.65
C GLY A 157 -15.07 2.32 15.27
N ASP A 158 -15.49 3.54 15.59
CA ASP A 158 -14.73 4.75 15.30
C ASP A 158 -13.36 4.74 16.00
N ILE A 159 -12.33 5.11 15.24
CA ILE A 159 -10.99 5.38 15.76
C ILE A 159 -10.81 6.89 15.85
N PRO A 160 -10.71 7.47 17.08
CA PRO A 160 -10.48 8.90 17.23
C PRO A 160 -9.12 9.31 16.66
N THR A 161 -9.05 10.49 16.05
CA THR A 161 -7.77 11.05 15.54
C THR A 161 -6.69 11.11 16.64
N ALA A 162 -7.07 11.40 17.89
CA ALA A 162 -6.14 11.39 19.02
C ALA A 162 -5.45 10.02 19.23
N ARG A 163 -6.16 8.92 18.99
CA ARG A 163 -5.58 7.56 19.08
C ARG A 163 -4.56 7.30 17.97
N VAL A 164 -4.78 7.86 16.78
CA VAL A 164 -3.81 7.79 15.68
C VAL A 164 -2.53 8.55 16.04
N LEU A 165 -2.66 9.77 16.60
CA LEU A 165 -1.51 10.57 17.03
C LEU A 165 -0.72 9.88 18.14
N GLU A 166 -1.41 9.27 19.12
CA GLU A 166 -0.78 8.48 20.18
C GLU A 166 -0.01 7.31 19.60
N ALA A 167 -0.60 6.55 18.66
CA ALA A 167 0.06 5.44 18.02
C ALA A 167 1.34 5.91 17.30
N ILE A 168 1.29 6.98 16.51
CA ILE A 168 2.48 7.55 15.85
C ILE A 168 3.55 7.93 16.87
N GLY A 169 3.16 8.57 17.98
CA GLY A 169 4.06 8.89 19.09
C GLY A 169 4.77 7.66 19.64
N GLN A 170 4.05 6.56 19.86
CA GLN A 170 4.63 5.28 20.30
C GLN A 170 5.64 4.72 19.29
N ALA A 171 5.38 4.83 17.98
CA ALA A 171 6.36 4.43 16.96
C ALA A 171 7.60 5.33 16.94
N LEU A 172 7.44 6.64 17.17
CA LEU A 172 8.57 7.57 17.27
C LEU A 172 9.40 7.32 18.54
N GLU A 173 8.79 6.92 19.64
CA GLU A 173 9.50 6.49 20.86
C GLU A 173 10.34 5.22 20.60
N ILE A 174 9.78 4.23 19.89
CA ILE A 174 10.53 3.05 19.44
C ILE A 174 11.70 3.49 18.55
N ALA A 175 11.46 4.37 17.57
CA ALA A 175 12.50 4.85 16.68
C ALA A 175 13.64 5.55 17.46
N ALA A 176 13.30 6.44 18.38
CA ALA A 176 14.25 7.17 19.21
C ALA A 176 15.10 6.23 20.09
N ALA A 177 14.48 5.19 20.67
CA ALA A 177 15.19 4.19 21.47
C ALA A 177 16.24 3.39 20.65
N HIS A 178 16.12 3.39 19.33
CA HIS A 178 17.00 2.66 18.40
C HIS A 178 17.88 3.57 17.54
N ASP A 179 17.93 4.87 17.84
CA ASP A 179 18.62 5.91 17.06
C ASP A 179 18.14 6.03 15.60
N LEU A 180 16.87 5.71 15.36
CA LEU A 180 16.22 5.74 14.06
C LEU A 180 15.46 7.06 13.85
N LYS A 181 15.37 7.49 12.59
CA LYS A 181 14.63 8.70 12.19
C LYS A 181 13.78 8.40 10.96
N PRO A 182 12.64 7.70 11.13
CA PRO A 182 11.71 7.52 10.03
C PRO A 182 11.27 8.88 9.49
N ARG A 183 11.08 8.95 8.18
CA ARG A 183 10.66 10.17 7.46
C ARG A 183 9.23 10.09 6.99
N GLU A 184 8.67 8.89 6.95
CA GLU A 184 7.35 8.65 6.37
C GLU A 184 6.40 8.05 7.41
N VAL A 185 5.14 8.44 7.35
CA VAL A 185 4.05 7.79 8.08
C VAL A 185 2.93 7.39 7.12
N ARG A 186 2.68 6.09 7.05
CA ARG A 186 1.62 5.50 6.25
C ARG A 186 0.36 5.33 7.09
N LEU A 187 -0.71 6.02 6.71
CA LEU A 187 -2.01 5.89 7.35
C LEU A 187 -2.90 4.96 6.52
N ALA A 188 -3.21 3.78 7.06
CA ALA A 188 -3.98 2.77 6.35
C ALA A 188 -5.46 2.80 6.75
N ASP A 189 -6.31 2.99 5.75
CA ASP A 189 -7.76 2.76 5.83
C ASP A 189 -8.09 1.27 5.63
N THR A 190 -7.53 0.44 6.50
CA THR A 190 -7.51 -1.03 6.37
C THR A 190 -8.89 -1.66 6.15
N MET A 191 -9.95 -1.02 6.64
CA MET A 191 -11.33 -1.53 6.58
C MET A 191 -12.29 -0.60 5.83
N ALA A 192 -11.76 0.38 5.07
CA ALA A 192 -12.51 1.32 4.25
C ALA A 192 -13.57 2.14 5.03
N TRP A 193 -13.16 2.75 6.15
CA TRP A 193 -13.97 3.62 7.00
C TRP A 193 -13.78 5.10 6.71
N ALA A 194 -12.71 5.48 5.99
CA ALA A 194 -12.41 6.88 5.78
C ALA A 194 -13.46 7.56 4.87
N THR A 195 -13.71 8.83 5.17
CA THR A 195 -14.45 9.75 4.32
C THR A 195 -13.62 11.02 4.13
N PRO A 196 -13.91 11.88 3.14
CA PRO A 196 -13.09 13.06 2.84
C PRO A 196 -12.88 13.98 4.05
N VAL A 197 -13.92 14.15 4.90
CA VAL A 197 -13.82 14.93 6.14
C VAL A 197 -12.91 14.23 7.16
N HIS A 198 -12.98 12.91 7.25
CA HIS A 198 -12.10 12.13 8.11
C HIS A 198 -10.63 12.24 7.67
N ILE A 199 -10.37 12.13 6.36
CA ILE A 199 -9.03 12.32 5.79
C ILE A 199 -8.48 13.69 6.19
N ARG A 200 -9.18 14.78 5.89
CA ARG A 200 -8.73 16.15 6.22
C ARG A 200 -8.44 16.32 7.71
N ARG A 201 -9.33 15.80 8.57
CA ARG A 201 -9.16 15.87 10.03
C ARG A 201 -7.91 15.14 10.51
N THR A 202 -7.73 13.88 10.10
CA THR A 202 -6.63 13.06 10.59
C THR A 202 -5.31 13.49 9.96
N VAL A 203 -5.26 13.76 8.66
CA VAL A 203 -4.06 14.25 7.97
C VAL A 203 -3.62 15.60 8.54
N GLY A 204 -4.53 16.57 8.69
CA GLY A 204 -4.19 17.87 9.27
C GLY A 204 -3.64 17.76 10.70
N ALA A 205 -4.27 16.93 11.54
CA ALA A 205 -3.78 16.70 12.89
C ALA A 205 -2.38 16.04 12.94
N VAL A 206 -2.07 15.15 11.99
CA VAL A 206 -0.73 14.54 11.88
C VAL A 206 0.29 15.57 11.40
N GLN A 207 -0.05 16.39 10.40
CA GLN A 207 0.81 17.48 9.92
C GLN A 207 1.12 18.51 11.01
N ASP A 208 0.13 18.84 11.84
CA ASP A 208 0.31 19.78 12.96
C ASP A 208 1.20 19.19 14.07
N ALA A 209 1.03 17.90 14.40
CA ALA A 209 1.75 17.24 15.49
C ALA A 209 3.16 16.79 15.11
N TYR A 210 3.36 16.37 13.86
CA TYR A 210 4.58 15.74 13.35
C TYR A 210 4.95 16.30 11.96
N PRO A 211 5.26 17.60 11.85
CA PRO A 211 5.47 18.30 10.57
C PRO A 211 6.67 17.78 9.75
N GLU A 212 7.57 17.01 10.36
CA GLU A 212 8.73 16.39 9.73
C GLU A 212 8.43 15.05 9.03
N LEU A 213 7.23 14.50 9.21
CA LEU A 213 6.81 13.23 8.61
C LEU A 213 6.04 13.47 7.31
N ASP A 214 6.53 12.87 6.23
CA ASP A 214 5.80 12.77 4.97
C ASP A 214 4.69 11.73 5.09
N ILE A 215 3.45 12.15 4.83
CA ILE A 215 2.28 11.26 4.94
C ILE A 215 2.12 10.46 3.65
N VAL A 216 1.94 9.15 3.80
CA VAL A 216 1.51 8.24 2.74
C VAL A 216 0.09 7.75 3.05
N LEU A 217 -0.83 7.83 2.09
CA LEU A 217 -2.18 7.31 2.26
C LEU A 217 -2.35 5.95 1.59
N HIS A 218 -2.79 4.97 2.39
CA HIS A 218 -3.16 3.64 1.93
C HIS A 218 -4.67 3.49 2.07
N LEU A 219 -5.39 3.60 0.95
CA LEU A 219 -6.84 3.75 0.94
C LEU A 219 -7.50 2.51 0.33
N HIS A 220 -8.51 1.98 1.03
CA HIS A 220 -9.34 0.92 0.50
C HIS A 220 -10.66 1.46 -0.04
N ASP A 221 -11.16 0.84 -1.11
CA ASP A 221 -12.34 1.30 -1.84
C ASP A 221 -13.60 0.45 -1.63
N THR A 222 -13.63 -0.31 -0.55
CA THR A 222 -14.74 -1.25 -0.28
C THR A 222 -16.12 -0.58 -0.20
N ARG A 223 -16.18 0.74 0.03
CA ARG A 223 -17.42 1.54 0.06
C ARG A 223 -17.46 2.65 -1.01
N GLY A 224 -16.59 2.59 -2.02
CA GLY A 224 -16.55 3.57 -3.12
C GLY A 224 -16.08 4.97 -2.68
N MET A 225 -15.29 5.06 -1.62
CA MET A 225 -14.83 6.33 -1.04
C MET A 225 -13.38 6.65 -1.37
N ALA A 226 -12.60 5.71 -1.91
CA ALA A 226 -11.15 5.84 -1.93
C ALA A 226 -10.65 6.96 -2.85
N VAL A 227 -11.22 7.14 -4.04
CA VAL A 227 -10.86 8.27 -4.93
C VAL A 227 -11.23 9.62 -4.30
N ALA A 228 -12.39 9.71 -3.65
CA ALA A 228 -12.80 10.93 -2.93
C ALA A 228 -11.88 11.21 -1.72
N ASN A 229 -11.44 10.16 -1.03
CA ASN A 229 -10.48 10.24 0.06
C ASN A 229 -9.08 10.64 -0.43
N ALA A 230 -8.66 10.12 -1.58
CA ALA A 230 -7.40 10.47 -2.20
C ALA A 230 -7.39 11.95 -2.59
N PHE A 231 -8.45 12.43 -3.24
CA PHE A 231 -8.65 13.86 -3.55
C PHE A 231 -8.57 14.73 -2.29
N ALA A 232 -9.24 14.34 -1.21
CA ALA A 232 -9.15 15.07 0.06
C ALA A 232 -7.73 15.09 0.64
N GLY A 233 -6.94 14.04 0.43
CA GLY A 233 -5.51 14.02 0.76
C GLY A 233 -4.69 14.97 -0.13
N LEU A 234 -4.98 15.02 -1.44
CA LEU A 234 -4.31 15.91 -2.38
C LEU A 234 -4.54 17.38 -2.01
N GLU A 235 -5.77 17.72 -1.60
CA GLU A 235 -6.11 19.06 -1.08
C GLU A 235 -5.31 19.44 0.17
N MET A 236 -4.87 18.45 0.95
CA MET A 236 -4.02 18.63 2.13
C MET A 236 -2.51 18.55 1.82
N GLY A 237 -2.14 18.46 0.54
CA GLY A 237 -0.76 18.39 0.09
C GLY A 237 -0.10 17.00 0.19
N VAL A 238 -0.86 15.94 0.47
CA VAL A 238 -0.34 14.56 0.42
C VAL A 238 0.04 14.24 -1.01
N ALA A 239 1.28 13.76 -1.21
CA ALA A 239 1.84 13.49 -2.53
C ALA A 239 2.22 12.01 -2.73
N ARG A 240 1.89 11.13 -1.77
CA ARG A 240 2.28 9.72 -1.80
C ARG A 240 1.09 8.83 -1.46
N TYR A 241 0.84 7.85 -2.32
CA TYR A 241 -0.29 6.96 -2.20
C TYR A 241 0.11 5.53 -2.49
N ASP A 242 -0.52 4.61 -1.77
CA ASP A 242 -0.55 3.21 -2.21
C ASP A 242 -1.82 2.97 -3.01
N SER A 243 -1.69 2.18 -4.06
CA SER A 243 -2.80 1.75 -4.89
C SER A 243 -2.55 0.35 -5.43
N ALA A 244 -3.57 -0.24 -6.03
CA ALA A 244 -3.44 -1.50 -6.72
C ALA A 244 -4.03 -1.42 -8.13
N VAL A 245 -3.30 -1.93 -9.11
CA VAL A 245 -3.78 -2.06 -10.49
C VAL A 245 -5.13 -2.76 -10.52
N ALA A 246 -6.04 -2.24 -11.34
CA ALA A 246 -7.42 -2.70 -11.47
C ALA A 246 -8.20 -2.79 -10.14
N GLY A 247 -7.77 -2.08 -9.09
CA GLY A 247 -8.39 -2.12 -7.75
C GLY A 247 -8.26 -3.47 -7.04
N LEU A 248 -7.18 -4.21 -7.33
CA LEU A 248 -6.85 -5.49 -6.69
C LEU A 248 -6.64 -5.38 -5.16
N GLY A 249 -6.67 -6.54 -4.51
CA GLY A 249 -6.30 -6.68 -3.10
C GLY A 249 -7.43 -6.43 -2.13
N GLY A 250 -7.10 -5.93 -0.93
CA GLY A 250 -8.02 -5.72 0.17
C GLY A 250 -7.72 -6.60 1.38
N CYS A 251 -8.39 -6.32 2.50
CA CYS A 251 -8.15 -7.02 3.75
C CYS A 251 -9.08 -8.23 3.93
N PRO A 252 -8.57 -9.47 4.06
CA PRO A 252 -9.39 -10.65 4.34
C PRO A 252 -10.24 -10.52 5.60
N PHE A 253 -9.80 -9.69 6.55
CA PHE A 253 -10.47 -9.44 7.82
C PHE A 253 -11.46 -8.28 7.78
N ALA A 254 -11.57 -7.57 6.65
CA ALA A 254 -12.58 -6.52 6.47
C ALA A 254 -14.00 -7.09 6.25
N GLY A 255 -14.14 -8.41 6.05
CA GLY A 255 -15.46 -9.08 6.07
C GLY A 255 -16.37 -8.74 4.89
N HIS A 256 -15.80 -8.27 3.77
CA HIS A 256 -16.55 -7.87 2.59
C HIS A 256 -16.14 -8.76 1.41
N ALA A 257 -17.10 -9.53 0.88
CA ALA A 257 -16.88 -10.39 -0.27
C ALA A 257 -17.27 -9.64 -1.55
N GLY A 258 -16.35 -9.58 -2.53
CA GLY A 258 -16.62 -9.07 -3.88
C GLY A 258 -16.56 -7.55 -4.07
N ALA A 259 -16.23 -6.78 -3.03
CA ALA A 259 -15.99 -5.34 -3.14
C ALA A 259 -14.52 -5.04 -3.48
N ALA A 260 -14.25 -3.85 -4.02
CA ALA A 260 -12.89 -3.37 -4.28
C ALA A 260 -12.06 -3.36 -2.99
N GLY A 261 -10.79 -3.75 -3.14
CA GLY A 261 -9.82 -3.77 -2.06
C GLY A 261 -9.19 -2.41 -1.88
N ASN A 262 -8.10 -2.19 -2.59
CA ASN A 262 -7.38 -0.91 -2.62
C ASN A 262 -8.04 0.08 -3.58
N ILE A 263 -7.67 1.36 -3.45
CA ILE A 263 -7.86 2.33 -4.52
C ILE A 263 -7.20 1.82 -5.82
N CYS A 264 -7.92 1.94 -6.93
CA CYS A 264 -7.45 1.55 -8.24
C CYS A 264 -6.35 2.51 -8.73
N THR A 265 -5.20 1.97 -9.15
CA THR A 265 -4.06 2.77 -9.66
C THR A 265 -4.48 3.61 -10.87
N GLU A 266 -5.21 3.03 -11.81
CA GLU A 266 -5.72 3.69 -13.02
C GLU A 266 -6.63 4.87 -12.66
N ASP A 267 -7.53 4.68 -11.70
CA ASP A 267 -8.50 5.70 -11.30
C ASP A 267 -7.80 6.87 -10.57
N LEU A 268 -6.76 6.58 -9.78
CA LEU A 268 -5.93 7.60 -9.13
C LEU A 268 -5.06 8.37 -10.13
N VAL A 269 -4.42 7.68 -11.07
CA VAL A 269 -3.62 8.31 -12.13
C VAL A 269 -4.51 9.19 -13.01
N PHE A 270 -5.70 8.70 -13.39
CA PHE A 270 -6.69 9.48 -14.11
C PHE A 270 -7.08 10.75 -13.36
N LEU A 271 -7.41 10.66 -12.06
CA LEU A 271 -7.69 11.83 -11.24
C LEU A 271 -6.53 12.84 -11.28
N CYS A 272 -5.29 12.37 -11.12
CA CYS A 272 -4.11 13.23 -11.15
C CYS A 272 -3.93 13.91 -12.52
N GLU A 273 -3.97 13.15 -13.63
CA GLU A 273 -3.83 13.69 -14.99
C GLU A 273 -4.89 14.76 -15.28
N GLU A 274 -6.15 14.50 -14.93
CA GLU A 274 -7.27 15.42 -15.16
C GLU A 274 -7.20 16.67 -14.28
N MET A 275 -6.48 16.60 -13.17
CA MET A 275 -6.18 17.75 -12.30
C MET A 275 -4.88 18.47 -12.67
N GLY A 276 -4.12 17.97 -13.65
CA GLY A 276 -2.82 18.52 -14.04
C GLY A 276 -1.69 18.22 -13.05
N ILE A 277 -1.80 17.12 -12.30
CA ILE A 277 -0.80 16.61 -11.36
C ILE A 277 0.01 15.52 -12.06
N GLU A 278 1.33 15.62 -12.06
CA GLU A 278 2.20 14.66 -12.71
C GLU A 278 2.33 13.38 -11.87
N THR A 279 2.25 12.20 -12.49
CA THR A 279 2.60 10.91 -11.85
C THR A 279 3.80 10.23 -12.52
N GLY A 280 4.09 10.59 -13.77
CA GLY A 280 5.08 9.90 -14.59
C GLY A 280 4.63 8.52 -15.11
N ILE A 281 3.36 8.15 -14.88
CA ILE A 281 2.78 6.88 -15.29
C ILE A 281 2.01 7.07 -16.60
N ASP A 282 2.25 6.17 -17.55
CA ASP A 282 1.53 6.05 -18.81
C ASP A 282 0.17 5.38 -18.56
N LEU A 283 -0.89 6.18 -18.44
CA LEU A 283 -2.24 5.70 -18.14
C LEU A 283 -2.79 4.74 -19.20
N ASP A 284 -2.49 4.97 -20.48
CA ASP A 284 -3.00 4.09 -21.55
C ASP A 284 -2.36 2.69 -21.44
N ARG A 285 -1.06 2.61 -21.15
CA ARG A 285 -0.40 1.33 -20.83
C ARG A 285 -0.93 0.72 -19.55
N LEU A 286 -1.14 1.52 -18.49
CA LEU A 286 -1.65 1.00 -17.23
C LEU A 286 -3.04 0.37 -17.40
N ILE A 287 -3.90 0.94 -18.25
CA ILE A 287 -5.18 0.33 -18.64
C ILE A 287 -4.97 -1.03 -19.30
N GLU A 288 -3.98 -1.19 -20.20
CA GLU A 288 -3.64 -2.49 -20.79
C GLU A 288 -3.21 -3.50 -19.72
N VAL A 289 -2.46 -3.06 -18.70
CA VAL A 289 -2.07 -3.89 -17.56
C VAL A 289 -3.27 -4.25 -16.69
N GLY A 290 -4.21 -3.33 -16.43
CA GLY A 290 -5.47 -3.65 -15.74
C GLY A 290 -6.27 -4.72 -16.48
N ASN A 291 -6.36 -4.61 -17.81
CA ASN A 291 -7.01 -5.63 -18.66
C ASN A 291 -6.25 -6.97 -18.63
N LEU A 292 -4.92 -6.96 -18.51
CA LEU A 292 -4.12 -8.17 -18.28
C LEU A 292 -4.45 -8.79 -16.92
N ALA A 293 -4.55 -7.98 -15.87
CA ALA A 293 -4.95 -8.45 -14.54
C ALA A 293 -6.33 -9.13 -14.59
N GLU A 294 -7.33 -8.56 -15.25
CA GLU A 294 -8.63 -9.22 -15.41
C GLU A 294 -8.54 -10.59 -16.08
N ARG A 295 -7.69 -10.74 -17.11
CA ARG A 295 -7.46 -12.04 -17.77
C ARG A 295 -6.79 -13.04 -16.83
N ILE A 296 -5.76 -12.63 -16.09
CA ILE A 296 -5.05 -13.49 -15.14
C ILE A 296 -5.99 -13.98 -14.04
N PHE A 297 -6.82 -13.09 -13.51
CA PHE A 297 -7.75 -13.39 -12.41
C PHE A 297 -9.05 -14.05 -12.90
N GLY A 298 -9.30 -14.07 -14.21
CA GLY A 298 -10.44 -14.75 -14.83
C GLY A 298 -11.80 -14.16 -14.45
N ARG A 299 -11.84 -12.89 -14.04
CA ARG A 299 -13.06 -12.17 -13.62
C ARG A 299 -12.92 -10.68 -13.88
N GLN A 300 -14.06 -9.99 -13.95
CA GLN A 300 -14.07 -8.54 -13.99
C GLN A 300 -13.48 -7.97 -12.67
N LEU A 301 -12.63 -6.97 -12.81
CA LEU A 301 -12.00 -6.23 -11.72
C LEU A 301 -12.65 -4.84 -11.60
N PRO A 302 -12.60 -4.22 -10.41
CA PRO A 302 -13.39 -3.01 -10.11
C PRO A 302 -12.85 -1.70 -10.70
N GLY A 303 -11.68 -1.69 -11.36
CA GLY A 303 -11.10 -0.48 -11.92
C GLY A 303 -12.03 0.21 -12.92
N SER A 304 -12.38 1.48 -12.69
CA SER A 304 -13.37 2.17 -13.53
C SER A 304 -12.79 2.65 -14.86
N VAL A 305 -11.60 3.24 -14.81
CA VAL A 305 -10.93 3.86 -15.96
C VAL A 305 -10.48 2.83 -16.99
N MET A 306 -10.11 1.60 -16.56
CA MET A 306 -9.78 0.54 -17.51
C MET A 306 -10.95 0.12 -18.42
N HIS A 307 -12.19 0.32 -17.96
CA HIS A 307 -13.41 0.07 -18.74
C HIS A 307 -13.93 1.33 -19.45
N GLY A 308 -13.77 2.51 -18.84
CA GLY A 308 -14.23 3.79 -19.41
C GLY A 308 -13.28 4.40 -20.47
N GLY A 309 -11.99 4.07 -20.39
CA GLY A 309 -10.92 4.67 -21.18
C GLY A 309 -10.59 6.11 -20.76
N THR A 310 -9.55 6.67 -21.36
CA THR A 310 -9.10 8.04 -21.10
C THR A 310 -9.96 9.09 -21.83
N LEU A 311 -9.92 10.34 -21.36
CA LEU A 311 -10.61 11.46 -22.03
C LEU A 311 -9.87 11.97 -23.27
N ARG A 312 -8.61 11.56 -23.48
CA ARG A 312 -7.75 12.02 -24.58
C ARG A 312 -8.40 11.83 -25.95
N ARG A 313 -9.00 10.67 -26.20
CA ARG A 313 -9.67 10.36 -27.47
C ARG A 313 -10.85 11.29 -27.77
N PHE A 314 -11.61 11.69 -26.73
CA PHE A 314 -12.77 12.55 -26.89
C PHE A 314 -12.36 14.00 -27.10
N ARG A 315 -11.28 14.44 -26.43
CA ARG A 315 -10.68 15.77 -26.65
C ARG A 315 -10.07 15.91 -28.05
N ALA A 316 -9.46 14.85 -28.58
CA ALA A 316 -8.86 14.87 -29.91
C ALA A 316 -9.90 14.90 -31.04
N ALA A 317 -11.13 14.45 -30.77
CA ALA A 317 -12.24 14.41 -31.72
C ALA A 317 -13.12 15.67 -31.70
N ALA A 318 -12.93 16.57 -30.74
CA ALA A 318 -13.67 17.83 -30.57
C ALA A 318 -12.97 18.99 -31.30
#